data_AF-A0A5M6DKH1-F1
#
_entry.id   AF-A0A5M6DKH1-F1
#
_cell.length_a   1.000
_cell.length_b   1.000
_cell.length_c   1.000
_cell.angle_alpha   90.00
_cell.angle_beta   90.00
_cell.angle_gamma   90.00
#
_symmetry.space_group_name_H-M   'P 1'
#
loop_
_entity.id
_entity.type
_entity.pdbx_description
1 polymer ?
#
loop_
_entity_poly.entity_id
_entity_poly.type
_entity_poly.pdbx_seq_one_letter_code
_entity_poly.pdbx_strand_id
1 'polypeptide(L)'
;MNAFAQNPNFYIFLCFGQSNMEGNAKFEPQDTTAVSRFKVLEAVDCPDLGRKKGEWYPAVPPLARCNTGLTPADYFGRTLVADLPENITVGVINVSVGGCKIELFDKNNYQSYVSTAPNWMINFIKSYDGNPYARLVEMAKLAQKDGVIKGILMHQGESNTGDAQWPVKVKGVYDNLLQDLGLNAKAVPLLAGELVSKEEGGACASMNAIIAKLPKTIPTAHVIPSEGCTAVPDHLHFTAEGYRKLGKRYGEKMLALLKIQKSSSK
;
A
#
# COMPACT_ATOMS: atom_id res chain seq x y z
N MET A 1 -32.57 5.02 10.11
CA MET A 1 -31.19 4.75 9.62
C MET A 1 -30.26 5.62 10.43
N ASN A 2 -29.52 5.05 11.38
CA ASN A 2 -28.53 5.83 12.14
C ASN A 2 -27.32 6.06 11.24
N ALA A 3 -27.17 7.29 10.75
CA ALA A 3 -25.94 7.74 10.10
C ALA A 3 -24.83 7.71 11.15
N PHE A 4 -24.01 6.66 11.16
CA PHE A 4 -22.78 6.68 11.95
C PHE A 4 -21.83 7.68 11.29
N ALA A 5 -21.53 8.77 11.99
CA ALA A 5 -20.48 9.70 11.59
C ALA A 5 -19.13 8.99 11.71
N GLN A 6 -18.26 9.17 10.71
CA GLN A 6 -16.91 8.60 10.69
C GLN A 6 -16.17 8.97 11.98
N ASN A 7 -15.45 8.03 12.61
CA ASN A 7 -14.59 8.37 13.73
C ASN A 7 -13.38 9.17 13.21
N PRO A 8 -13.27 10.48 13.50
CA PRO A 8 -12.16 11.29 12.99
C PRO A 8 -10.81 10.87 13.56
N ASN A 9 -10.78 10.09 14.65
CA ASN A 9 -9.58 9.58 15.29
C ASN A 9 -9.16 8.19 14.78
N PHE A 10 -9.85 7.62 13.79
CA PHE A 10 -9.41 6.40 13.13
C PHE A 10 -8.86 6.72 11.73
N TYR A 11 -7.54 6.74 11.60
CA TYR A 11 -6.84 7.05 10.35
C TYR A 11 -6.64 5.78 9.54
N ILE A 12 -7.17 5.77 8.32
CA ILE A 12 -7.13 4.62 7.42
C ILE A 12 -6.20 4.94 6.25
N PHE A 13 -5.39 3.95 5.86
CA PHE A 13 -4.47 4.05 4.73
C PHE A 13 -4.70 2.90 3.77
N LEU A 14 -4.81 3.23 2.49
CA LEU A 14 -4.96 2.24 1.43
C LEU A 14 -3.57 1.83 0.94
N CYS A 15 -3.34 0.56 0.69
CA CYS A 15 -2.07 0.02 0.22
C CYS A 15 -2.33 -0.82 -1.04
N PHE A 16 -1.58 -0.58 -2.10
CA PHE A 16 -1.65 -1.38 -3.32
C PHE A 16 -0.31 -1.46 -4.04
N GLY A 17 -0.20 -2.38 -4.98
CA GLY A 17 1.00 -2.56 -5.78
C GLY A 17 1.26 -4.02 -6.08
N GLN A 18 2.54 -4.36 -6.15
CA GLN A 18 2.99 -5.72 -6.51
C GLN A 18 3.68 -6.44 -5.35
N SER A 19 4.60 -7.36 -5.64
CA SER A 19 5.21 -8.28 -4.68
C SER A 19 5.84 -7.60 -3.47
N ASN A 20 6.46 -6.43 -3.63
CA ASN A 20 7.04 -5.68 -2.51
C ASN A 20 5.98 -5.02 -1.60
N MET A 21 4.79 -4.63 -2.11
CA MET A 21 3.67 -4.21 -1.24
C MET A 21 2.90 -5.40 -0.66
N GLU A 22 2.79 -6.49 -1.42
CA GLU A 22 2.15 -7.73 -1.01
C GLU A 22 2.89 -8.43 0.15
N GLY A 23 4.22 -8.30 0.13
CA GLY A 23 5.15 -8.86 1.09
C GLY A 23 5.74 -10.17 0.62
N ASN A 24 7.03 -10.16 0.26
CA ASN A 24 7.76 -11.34 -0.22
C ASN A 24 8.60 -11.98 0.90
N ALA A 25 9.24 -11.18 1.75
CA ALA A 25 10.11 -11.71 2.79
C ALA A 25 9.30 -12.39 3.89
N LYS A 26 9.77 -13.54 4.36
CA LYS A 26 9.26 -14.16 5.57
C LYS A 26 9.44 -13.20 6.75
N PHE A 27 8.37 -12.96 7.50
CA PHE A 27 8.44 -12.20 8.74
C PHE A 27 9.18 -12.99 9.84
N GLU A 28 9.83 -12.28 10.74
CA GLU A 28 10.61 -12.81 11.86
C GLU A 28 9.85 -12.63 13.19
N PRO A 29 10.25 -13.27 14.30
CA PRO A 29 9.54 -13.19 15.58
C PRO A 29 9.26 -11.76 16.08
N GLN A 30 10.14 -10.80 15.79
CA GLN A 30 9.92 -9.40 16.17
C GLN A 30 8.74 -8.73 15.43
N ASP A 31 8.40 -9.22 14.24
CA ASP A 31 7.31 -8.68 13.43
C ASP A 31 5.95 -9.22 13.87
N THR A 32 5.92 -10.34 14.61
CA THR A 32 4.67 -11.02 15.02
C THR A 32 4.04 -10.43 16.27
N THR A 33 4.72 -9.48 16.93
CA THR A 33 4.19 -8.82 18.12
C THR A 33 3.21 -7.72 17.72
N ALA A 34 1.94 -7.88 18.08
CA ALA A 34 0.91 -6.88 17.84
C ALA A 34 1.23 -5.57 18.58
N VAL A 35 0.97 -4.44 17.94
CA VAL A 35 1.08 -3.10 18.56
C VAL A 35 -0.31 -2.53 18.76
N SER A 36 -0.56 -1.95 19.94
CA SER A 36 -1.83 -1.28 20.24
C SER A 36 -2.14 -0.21 19.20
N ARG A 37 -3.44 -0.02 18.91
CA ARG A 37 -3.97 0.99 17.96
C ARG A 37 -3.60 0.79 16.50
N PHE A 38 -2.92 -0.29 16.12
CA PHE A 38 -2.65 -0.60 14.71
C PHE A 38 -3.48 -1.80 14.24
N LYS A 39 -4.28 -1.59 13.19
CA LYS A 39 -5.25 -2.55 12.66
C LYS A 39 -5.08 -2.79 11.16
N VAL A 40 -5.49 -3.97 10.70
CA VAL A 40 -5.64 -4.32 9.28
C VAL A 40 -7.08 -4.70 9.01
N LEU A 41 -7.66 -4.17 7.94
CA LEU A 41 -8.93 -4.67 7.41
C LEU A 41 -8.61 -5.79 6.44
N GLU A 42 -9.06 -7.00 6.72
CA GLU A 42 -8.73 -8.14 5.88
C GLU A 42 -9.45 -8.03 4.53
N ALA A 43 -8.70 -8.09 3.44
CA ALA A 43 -9.24 -7.90 2.10
C ALA A 43 -9.71 -9.21 1.45
N VAL A 44 -9.43 -10.38 2.04
CA VAL A 44 -9.83 -11.72 1.57
C VAL A 44 -10.24 -12.58 2.77
N ASP A 45 -10.90 -13.72 2.57
CA ASP A 45 -11.10 -14.65 3.69
C ASP A 45 -9.82 -15.44 3.96
N CYS A 46 -9.38 -15.47 5.22
CA CYS A 46 -8.23 -16.23 5.71
C CYS A 46 -8.63 -17.12 6.89
N PRO A 47 -9.28 -18.27 6.65
CA PRO A 47 -9.72 -19.19 7.69
C PRO A 47 -8.60 -19.66 8.61
N ASP A 48 -7.41 -19.90 8.06
CA ASP A 48 -6.23 -20.36 8.81
C ASP A 48 -5.71 -19.32 9.81
N LEU A 49 -6.01 -18.04 9.57
CA LEU A 49 -5.70 -16.93 10.47
C LEU A 49 -6.90 -16.52 11.33
N GLY A 50 -8.06 -17.17 11.16
CA GLY A 50 -9.31 -16.76 11.78
C GLY A 50 -9.80 -15.38 11.33
N ARG A 51 -9.41 -14.93 10.13
CA ARG A 51 -9.77 -13.61 9.60
C ARG A 51 -10.77 -13.72 8.45
N LYS A 52 -11.74 -12.82 8.41
CA LYS A 52 -12.80 -12.73 7.40
C LYS A 52 -12.69 -11.42 6.63
N LYS A 53 -13.02 -11.46 5.33
CA LYS A 53 -13.03 -10.28 4.48
C LYS A 53 -13.94 -9.20 5.07
N GLY A 54 -13.42 -7.98 5.17
CA GLY A 54 -14.17 -6.82 5.63
C GLY A 54 -14.24 -6.66 7.16
N GLU A 55 -13.50 -7.45 7.93
CA GLU A 55 -13.37 -7.29 9.37
C GLU A 55 -11.99 -6.73 9.76
N TRP A 56 -11.94 -5.98 10.87
CA TRP A 56 -10.72 -5.40 11.42
C TRP A 56 -10.04 -6.32 12.42
N TYR A 57 -8.73 -6.52 12.26
CA TYR A 57 -7.88 -7.32 13.16
C TYR A 57 -6.68 -6.51 13.65
N PRO A 58 -6.04 -6.89 14.77
CA PRO A 58 -4.70 -6.38 15.10
C PRO A 58 -3.76 -6.59 13.91
N ALA A 59 -3.04 -5.54 13.51
CA ALA A 59 -2.12 -5.63 12.39
C ALA A 59 -0.86 -6.40 12.79
N VAL A 60 -0.82 -7.66 12.38
CA VAL A 60 0.31 -8.57 12.48
C VAL A 60 0.44 -9.26 11.12
N PRO A 61 1.66 -9.43 10.57
CA PRO A 61 1.85 -10.11 9.29
C PRO A 61 1.13 -11.46 9.23
N PRO A 62 0.62 -11.86 8.05
CA PRO A 62 0.59 -11.08 6.81
C PRO A 62 -0.53 -10.01 6.80
N LEU A 63 -0.32 -8.95 6.01
CA LEU A 63 -1.29 -7.85 5.89
C LEU A 63 -2.03 -7.78 4.54
N ALA A 64 -1.62 -8.55 3.52
CA ALA A 64 -2.22 -8.52 2.18
C ALA A 64 -3.11 -9.74 1.88
N ARG A 65 -2.56 -10.95 1.99
CA ARG A 65 -3.31 -12.22 1.89
C ARG A 65 -2.73 -13.25 2.86
N CYS A 66 -3.48 -14.32 3.08
CA CYS A 66 -3.22 -15.34 4.11
C CYS A 66 -1.81 -15.94 4.09
N ASN A 67 -1.17 -16.00 2.92
CA ASN A 67 0.09 -16.70 2.70
C ASN A 67 1.22 -15.76 2.25
N THR A 68 1.08 -14.44 2.45
CA THR A 68 2.12 -13.46 2.07
C THR A 68 3.10 -13.19 3.22
N GLY A 69 4.11 -12.38 2.95
CA GLY A 69 5.18 -12.05 3.88
C GLY A 69 5.02 -10.69 4.55
N LEU A 70 6.15 -10.18 5.05
CA LEU A 70 6.30 -8.85 5.61
C LEU A 70 6.20 -7.78 4.50
N THR A 71 5.46 -6.71 4.76
CA THR A 71 5.26 -5.59 3.84
C THR A 71 5.74 -4.27 4.46
N PRO A 72 6.10 -3.23 3.66
CA PRO A 72 6.34 -1.89 4.20
C PRO A 72 5.17 -1.36 5.04
N ALA A 73 3.93 -1.82 4.79
CA ALA A 73 2.75 -1.41 5.55
C ALA A 73 2.84 -1.78 7.05
N ASP A 74 3.55 -2.86 7.40
CA ASP A 74 3.74 -3.29 8.79
C ASP A 74 4.47 -2.23 9.61
N TYR A 75 5.63 -1.79 9.11
CA TYR A 75 6.46 -0.81 9.81
C TYR A 75 6.01 0.62 9.57
N PHE A 76 5.27 0.87 8.49
CA PHE A 76 4.50 2.10 8.34
C PHE A 76 3.55 2.31 9.53
N GLY A 77 2.62 1.38 9.77
CA GLY A 77 1.61 1.54 10.81
C GLY A 77 2.22 1.61 12.21
N ARG A 78 3.20 0.75 12.50
CA ARG A 78 3.98 0.79 13.75
C ARG A 78 4.64 2.15 13.98
N THR A 79 5.22 2.75 12.94
CA THR A 79 5.83 4.08 13.01
C THR A 79 4.78 5.15 13.29
N LEU A 80 3.60 5.11 12.65
CA LEU A 80 2.55 6.09 12.93
C LEU A 80 2.04 5.99 14.37
N VAL A 81 1.73 4.78 14.87
CA VAL A 81 1.17 4.67 16.23
C VAL A 81 2.19 5.05 17.30
N ALA A 82 3.50 4.93 17.05
CA ALA A 82 4.53 5.37 17.99
C ALA A 82 4.58 6.90 18.17
N ASP A 83 4.24 7.68 17.13
CA ASP A 83 4.38 9.14 17.12
C ASP A 83 3.04 9.90 17.15
N LEU A 84 1.93 9.25 16.79
CA LEU A 84 0.60 9.87 16.83
C LEU A 84 0.05 9.93 18.26
N PRO A 85 -0.81 10.91 18.57
CA PRO A 85 -1.52 10.99 19.85
C PRO A 85 -2.21 9.68 20.21
N GLU A 86 -2.25 9.35 21.50
CA GLU A 86 -2.76 8.05 22.01
C GLU A 86 -4.22 7.78 21.65
N ASN A 87 -5.02 8.81 21.39
CA ASN A 87 -6.40 8.64 20.97
C ASN A 87 -6.55 8.26 19.48
N ILE A 88 -5.48 8.27 18.69
CA ILE A 88 -5.52 7.94 17.26
C ILE A 88 -5.27 6.45 17.04
N THR A 89 -6.22 5.81 16.34
CA THR A 89 -6.07 4.46 15.78
C THR A 89 -5.62 4.55 14.32
N VAL A 90 -4.75 3.64 13.91
CA VAL A 90 -4.25 3.50 12.54
C VAL A 90 -4.76 2.19 11.94
N GLY A 91 -5.31 2.25 10.74
CA GLY A 91 -5.81 1.11 9.98
C GLY A 91 -5.16 1.06 8.60
N VAL A 92 -4.83 -0.13 8.13
CA VAL A 92 -4.38 -0.34 6.74
C VAL A 92 -5.31 -1.32 6.02
N ILE A 93 -5.43 -1.13 4.70
CA ILE A 93 -6.11 -2.05 3.78
C ILE A 93 -5.12 -2.35 2.67
N ASN A 94 -4.67 -3.59 2.50
CA ASN A 94 -3.67 -3.94 1.49
C ASN A 94 -4.25 -4.87 0.43
N VAL A 95 -4.33 -4.38 -0.80
CA VAL A 95 -4.71 -5.15 -1.98
C VAL A 95 -3.58 -5.04 -2.99
N SER A 96 -2.70 -6.03 -2.98
CA SER A 96 -1.51 -6.10 -3.85
C SER A 96 -1.42 -7.44 -4.55
N VAL A 97 -0.79 -7.49 -5.73
CA VAL A 97 -0.63 -8.70 -6.55
C VAL A 97 0.81 -8.84 -7.06
N GLY A 98 1.52 -9.86 -6.58
CA GLY A 98 2.89 -10.19 -7.02
C GLY A 98 3.08 -10.21 -8.54
N GLY A 99 4.12 -9.52 -9.01
CA GLY A 99 4.52 -9.45 -10.42
C GLY A 99 3.54 -8.76 -11.38
N CYS A 100 2.49 -8.12 -10.88
CA CYS A 100 1.57 -7.39 -11.76
C CYS A 100 2.21 -6.12 -12.32
N LYS A 101 1.71 -5.66 -13.46
CA LYS A 101 1.90 -4.28 -13.92
C LYS A 101 0.83 -3.35 -13.32
N ILE A 102 1.05 -2.03 -13.38
CA ILE A 102 0.07 -1.03 -12.91
C ILE A 102 -1.30 -1.16 -13.59
N GLU A 103 -1.33 -1.68 -14.82
CA GLU A 103 -2.53 -1.91 -15.63
C GLU A 103 -3.54 -2.86 -14.97
N LEU A 104 -3.10 -3.74 -14.05
CA LEU A 104 -4.02 -4.58 -13.28
C LEU A 104 -4.95 -3.75 -12.38
N PHE A 105 -4.49 -2.57 -11.96
CA PHE A 105 -5.27 -1.64 -11.14
C PHE A 105 -5.99 -0.59 -11.99
N ASP A 106 -5.92 -0.65 -13.32
CA ASP A 106 -6.72 0.21 -14.18
C ASP A 106 -8.21 -0.14 -14.04
N LYS A 107 -9.06 0.87 -13.83
CA LYS A 107 -10.48 0.67 -13.55
C LYS A 107 -11.23 0.01 -14.71
N ASN A 108 -10.88 0.35 -15.95
CA ASN A 108 -11.70 0.03 -17.13
C ASN A 108 -11.07 -1.04 -18.03
N ASN A 109 -9.74 -1.13 -18.06
CA ASN A 109 -8.98 -1.90 -19.04
C ASN A 109 -8.18 -3.04 -18.40
N TYR A 110 -8.34 -3.31 -17.10
CA TYR A 110 -7.59 -4.37 -16.41
C TYR A 110 -7.80 -5.75 -17.06
N GLN A 111 -8.99 -6.06 -17.61
CA GLN A 111 -9.25 -7.36 -18.22
C GLN A 111 -8.32 -7.65 -19.40
N SER A 112 -7.96 -6.63 -20.19
CA SER A 112 -6.98 -6.77 -21.26
C SER A 112 -5.63 -7.20 -20.71
N TYR A 113 -5.20 -6.64 -19.59
CA TYR A 113 -3.98 -7.09 -18.90
C TYR A 113 -4.12 -8.50 -18.32
N VAL A 114 -5.24 -8.80 -17.63
CA VAL A 114 -5.52 -10.13 -17.05
C VAL A 114 -5.46 -11.23 -18.12
N SER A 115 -5.92 -10.97 -19.35
CA SER A 115 -5.85 -11.94 -20.46
C SER A 115 -4.42 -12.33 -20.86
N THR A 116 -3.44 -11.51 -20.52
CA THR A 116 -2.00 -11.74 -20.79
C THR A 116 -1.24 -12.24 -19.57
N ALA A 117 -1.88 -12.30 -18.40
CA ALA A 117 -1.24 -12.65 -17.15
C ALA A 117 -0.90 -14.15 -17.09
N PRO A 118 0.27 -14.52 -16.54
CA PRO A 118 0.63 -15.92 -16.39
C PRO A 118 -0.28 -16.63 -15.39
N ASN A 119 -0.48 -17.94 -15.57
CA ASN A 119 -1.42 -18.75 -14.78
C ASN A 119 -1.23 -18.63 -13.26
N TRP A 120 0.02 -18.51 -12.79
CA TRP A 120 0.31 -18.35 -11.36
C TRP A 120 -0.28 -17.05 -10.79
N MET A 121 -0.29 -15.97 -11.58
CA MET A 121 -0.82 -14.67 -11.18
C MET A 121 -2.35 -14.65 -11.19
N ILE A 122 -2.97 -15.40 -12.11
CA ILE A 122 -4.43 -15.51 -12.20
C ILE A 122 -5.04 -15.99 -10.88
N ASN A 123 -4.37 -16.88 -10.15
CA ASN A 123 -4.84 -17.33 -8.85
C ASN A 123 -4.85 -16.21 -7.80
N PHE A 124 -3.83 -15.34 -7.79
CA PHE A 124 -3.78 -14.17 -6.90
C PHE A 124 -4.87 -13.15 -7.26
N ILE A 125 -5.09 -12.94 -8.57
CA ILE A 125 -6.12 -12.04 -9.08
C ILE A 125 -7.53 -12.56 -8.70
N LYS A 126 -7.76 -13.87 -8.79
CA LYS A 126 -9.03 -14.51 -8.38
C LYS A 126 -9.34 -14.38 -6.90
N SER A 127 -8.34 -14.29 -6.02
CA SER A 127 -8.57 -14.01 -4.59
C SER A 127 -9.27 -12.66 -4.35
N TYR A 128 -9.16 -11.75 -5.32
CA TYR A 128 -9.83 -10.45 -5.33
C TYR A 128 -10.97 -10.40 -6.36
N ASP A 129 -11.65 -11.52 -6.60
CA ASP A 129 -12.76 -11.69 -7.56
C ASP A 129 -12.40 -11.30 -9.01
N GLY A 130 -11.11 -11.37 -9.36
CA GLY A 130 -10.64 -11.00 -10.68
C GLY A 130 -10.31 -9.51 -10.85
N ASN A 131 -10.63 -8.66 -9.88
CA ASN A 131 -10.46 -7.21 -9.97
C ASN A 131 -9.91 -6.61 -8.66
N PRO A 132 -8.57 -6.54 -8.51
CA PRO A 132 -7.93 -5.98 -7.32
C PRO A 132 -8.28 -4.51 -7.06
N TYR A 133 -8.44 -3.69 -8.12
CA TYR A 133 -8.89 -2.30 -7.96
C TYR A 133 -10.28 -2.23 -7.31
N ALA A 134 -11.24 -3.01 -7.83
CA ALA A 134 -12.60 -3.05 -7.29
C ALA A 134 -12.62 -3.56 -5.84
N ARG A 135 -11.81 -4.56 -5.50
CA ARG A 135 -11.67 -5.04 -4.12
C ARG A 135 -11.13 -3.95 -3.18
N LEU A 136 -10.13 -3.18 -3.61
CA LEU A 136 -9.61 -2.08 -2.81
C LEU A 136 -10.69 -1.00 -2.56
N VAL A 137 -11.46 -0.65 -3.59
CA VAL A 137 -12.58 0.30 -3.47
C VAL A 137 -13.69 -0.24 -2.56
N GLU A 138 -14.05 -1.52 -2.69
CA GLU A 138 -15.03 -2.21 -1.83
C GLU A 138 -14.64 -2.09 -0.36
N MET A 139 -13.41 -2.48 -0.03
CA MET A 139 -12.87 -2.45 1.33
C MET A 139 -12.73 -1.02 1.87
N ALA A 140 -12.29 -0.08 1.03
CA ALA A 140 -12.17 1.33 1.41
C ALA A 140 -13.53 1.96 1.74
N LYS A 141 -14.59 1.66 0.96
CA LYS A 141 -15.96 2.13 1.26
C LYS A 141 -16.52 1.55 2.56
N LEU A 142 -16.18 0.29 2.86
CA LEU A 142 -16.53 -0.32 4.13
C LEU A 142 -15.82 0.41 5.29
N ALA A 143 -14.51 0.60 5.17
CA ALA A 143 -13.68 1.26 6.18
C ALA A 143 -14.06 2.74 6.41
N GLN A 144 -14.56 3.43 5.39
CA GLN A 144 -15.09 4.80 5.52
C GLN A 144 -16.30 4.89 6.46
N LYS A 145 -16.94 3.79 6.85
CA LYS A 145 -17.98 3.81 7.91
C LYS A 145 -17.38 3.92 9.31
N ASP A 146 -16.12 3.50 9.47
CA ASP A 146 -15.45 3.43 10.76
C ASP A 146 -14.49 4.61 10.98
N GLY A 147 -13.84 5.11 9.93
CA GLY A 147 -12.80 6.13 10.04
C GLY A 147 -12.60 6.99 8.81
N VAL A 148 -11.47 7.70 8.76
CA VAL A 148 -11.13 8.66 7.72
C VAL A 148 -9.89 8.19 6.95
N ILE A 149 -10.00 8.10 5.63
CA ILE A 149 -8.85 7.79 4.77
C ILE A 149 -7.90 8.99 4.75
N LYS A 150 -6.63 8.77 5.12
CA LYS A 150 -5.60 9.82 5.28
C LYS A 150 -4.44 9.72 4.29
N GLY A 151 -4.36 8.65 3.50
CA GLY A 151 -3.31 8.52 2.49
C GLY A 151 -3.41 7.19 1.75
N ILE A 152 -2.65 7.10 0.66
CA ILE A 152 -2.53 5.91 -0.17
C ILE A 152 -1.04 5.57 -0.30
N LEU A 153 -0.68 4.32 -0.08
CA LEU A 153 0.66 3.77 -0.23
C LEU A 153 0.70 2.89 -1.47
N MET A 154 1.71 3.09 -2.31
CA MET A 154 1.93 2.29 -3.50
C MET A 154 3.37 1.81 -3.57
N HIS A 155 3.56 0.50 -3.73
CA HIS A 155 4.88 -0.03 -4.09
C HIS A 155 4.77 -0.89 -5.36
N GLN A 156 5.14 -0.27 -6.49
CA GLN A 156 4.98 -0.87 -7.80
C GLN A 156 5.94 -0.22 -8.81
N GLY A 157 6.44 -1.00 -9.76
CA GLY A 157 7.17 -0.49 -10.91
C GLY A 157 8.07 -1.51 -11.58
N GLU A 158 8.44 -2.59 -10.91
CA GLU A 158 9.39 -3.60 -11.40
C GLU A 158 8.90 -4.18 -12.74
N SER A 159 7.61 -4.54 -12.82
CA SER A 159 7.00 -5.09 -14.05
C SER A 159 6.76 -4.03 -15.14
N ASN A 160 6.93 -2.75 -14.82
CA ASN A 160 6.85 -1.62 -15.74
C ASN A 160 8.23 -0.96 -15.98
N THR A 161 9.34 -1.64 -15.66
CA THR A 161 10.68 -1.08 -15.79
C THR A 161 10.90 -0.47 -17.19
N GLY A 162 11.26 0.81 -17.23
CA GLY A 162 11.51 1.55 -18.46
C GLY A 162 10.28 2.21 -19.11
N ASP A 163 9.07 1.98 -18.58
CA ASP A 163 7.84 2.56 -19.12
C ASP A 163 7.69 4.04 -18.72
N ALA A 164 8.02 4.94 -19.65
CA ALA A 164 7.91 6.38 -19.44
C ALA A 164 6.45 6.88 -19.24
N GLN A 165 5.44 6.10 -19.61
CA GLN A 165 4.02 6.42 -19.39
C GLN A 165 3.53 6.00 -18.00
N TRP A 166 4.34 5.28 -17.24
CA TRP A 166 3.97 4.78 -15.92
C TRP A 166 3.42 5.86 -14.97
N PRO A 167 3.99 7.08 -14.86
CA PRO A 167 3.42 8.12 -13.99
C PRO A 167 1.99 8.53 -14.38
N VAL A 168 1.66 8.51 -15.68
CA VAL A 168 0.32 8.82 -16.18
C VAL A 168 -0.66 7.68 -15.86
N LYS A 169 -0.22 6.43 -15.99
CA LYS A 169 -1.02 5.25 -15.60
C LYS A 169 -1.32 5.25 -14.10
N VAL A 170 -0.32 5.51 -13.26
CA VAL A 170 -0.48 5.68 -11.81
C VAL A 170 -1.46 6.81 -11.49
N LYS A 171 -1.37 7.94 -12.20
CA LYS A 171 -2.32 9.04 -12.05
C LYS A 171 -3.75 8.59 -12.33
N GLY A 172 -3.96 7.81 -13.39
CA GLY A 172 -5.28 7.25 -13.70
C GLY A 172 -5.84 6.41 -12.55
N VAL A 173 -5.05 5.50 -11.98
CA VAL A 173 -5.46 4.69 -10.81
C VAL A 173 -5.78 5.58 -9.60
N TYR A 174 -4.89 6.52 -9.28
CA TYR A 174 -5.04 7.42 -8.14
C TYR A 174 -6.25 8.35 -8.26
N ASP A 175 -6.46 8.98 -9.42
CA ASP A 175 -7.63 9.82 -9.68
C ASP A 175 -8.93 9.03 -9.55
N ASN A 176 -8.95 7.79 -10.08
CA ASN A 176 -10.11 6.91 -9.96
C ASN A 176 -10.39 6.54 -8.48
N LEU A 177 -9.36 6.25 -7.68
CA LEU A 177 -9.52 6.01 -6.24
C LEU A 177 -10.07 7.25 -5.54
N LEU A 178 -9.56 8.44 -5.84
CA LEU A 178 -10.07 9.68 -5.26
C LEU A 178 -11.55 9.90 -5.63
N GLN A 179 -11.90 9.68 -6.89
CA GLN A 179 -13.28 9.85 -7.37
C GLN A 179 -14.24 8.83 -6.74
N ASP A 180 -13.91 7.54 -6.80
CA ASP A 180 -14.80 6.46 -6.37
C ASP A 180 -15.01 6.42 -4.85
N LEU A 181 -14.12 7.06 -4.09
CA LEU A 181 -14.15 7.15 -2.63
C LEU A 181 -14.49 8.57 -2.12
N GLY A 182 -14.73 9.53 -3.02
CA GLY A 182 -15.06 10.91 -2.65
C GLY A 182 -13.95 11.61 -1.84
N LEU A 183 -12.68 11.38 -2.19
CA LEU A 183 -11.52 11.88 -1.47
C LEU A 183 -10.92 13.12 -2.13
N ASN A 184 -10.22 13.93 -1.32
CA ASN A 184 -9.50 15.11 -1.79
C ASN A 184 -7.98 14.86 -1.82
N ALA A 185 -7.35 15.12 -2.96
CA ALA A 185 -5.91 14.89 -3.17
C ALA A 185 -5.00 15.62 -2.15
N LYS A 186 -5.41 16.78 -1.61
CA LYS A 186 -4.65 17.53 -0.59
C LYS A 186 -4.69 16.84 0.78
N ALA A 187 -5.79 16.14 1.07
CA ALA A 187 -6.00 15.43 2.32
C ALA A 187 -5.47 13.99 2.26
N VAL A 188 -5.45 13.39 1.08
CA VAL A 188 -5.09 11.98 0.85
C VAL A 188 -3.93 11.90 -0.15
N PRO A 189 -2.69 12.21 0.26
CA PRO A 189 -1.53 12.13 -0.61
C PRO A 189 -1.19 10.68 -1.01
N LEU A 190 -0.52 10.53 -2.15
CA LEU A 190 0.03 9.27 -2.62
C LEU A 190 1.49 9.15 -2.19
N LEU A 191 1.85 8.08 -1.48
CA LEU A 191 3.25 7.75 -1.17
C LEU A 191 3.66 6.59 -2.05
N ALA A 192 4.71 6.77 -2.86
CA ALA A 192 5.20 5.78 -3.81
C ALA A 192 6.65 5.40 -3.50
N GLY A 193 6.89 4.11 -3.26
CA GLY A 193 8.22 3.60 -2.92
C GLY A 193 9.10 3.44 -4.15
N GLU A 194 10.37 3.79 -4.02
CA GLU A 194 11.39 3.33 -4.96
C GLU A 194 11.56 1.81 -4.88
N LEU A 195 11.91 1.22 -6.01
CA LEU A 195 12.31 -0.19 -6.10
C LEU A 195 13.69 -0.36 -5.48
N VAL A 196 14.14 -1.61 -5.31
CA VAL A 196 15.50 -1.90 -4.84
C VAL A 196 16.51 -1.00 -5.56
N SER A 197 17.31 -0.27 -4.78
CA SER A 197 18.18 0.77 -5.32
C SER A 197 19.36 0.16 -6.09
N LYS A 198 20.06 0.97 -6.89
CA LYS A 198 21.22 0.51 -7.64
C LYS A 198 22.35 0.07 -6.71
N GLU A 199 22.51 0.77 -5.60
CA GLU A 199 23.52 0.55 -4.56
C GLU A 199 23.29 -0.79 -3.85
N GLU A 200 22.04 -1.23 -3.74
CA GLU A 200 21.62 -2.54 -3.23
C GLU A 200 21.56 -3.61 -4.34
N GLY A 201 22.07 -3.31 -5.54
CA GLY A 201 22.14 -4.22 -6.67
C GLY A 201 20.81 -4.46 -7.38
N GLY A 202 19.83 -3.56 -7.27
CA GLY A 202 18.48 -3.74 -7.80
C GLY A 202 18.42 -3.92 -9.32
N ALA A 203 17.82 -5.02 -9.76
CA ALA A 203 17.67 -5.36 -11.18
C ALA A 203 16.77 -4.36 -11.94
N CYS A 204 15.81 -3.75 -11.23
CA CYS A 204 14.89 -2.76 -11.77
C CYS A 204 15.23 -1.31 -11.35
N ALA A 205 16.42 -1.05 -10.81
CA ALA A 205 16.79 0.26 -10.26
C ALA A 205 16.66 1.42 -11.27
N SER A 206 16.77 1.15 -12.58
CA SER A 206 16.55 2.16 -13.63
C SER A 206 15.14 2.76 -13.62
N MET A 207 14.15 2.02 -13.11
CA MET A 207 12.79 2.50 -12.95
C MET A 207 12.67 3.63 -11.92
N ASN A 208 13.58 3.71 -10.94
CA ASN A 208 13.55 4.76 -9.91
C ASN A 208 13.68 6.16 -10.52
N ALA A 209 14.37 6.32 -11.65
CA ALA A 209 14.43 7.59 -12.39
C ALA A 209 13.07 8.00 -13.00
N ILE A 210 12.18 7.04 -13.28
CA ILE A 210 10.80 7.29 -13.74
C ILE A 210 9.90 7.54 -12.53
N ILE A 211 10.02 6.75 -11.46
CA ILE A 211 9.28 6.95 -10.19
C ILE A 211 9.55 8.35 -9.62
N ALA A 212 10.80 8.83 -9.67
CA ALA A 212 11.20 10.18 -9.24
C ALA A 212 10.46 11.31 -9.99
N LYS A 213 9.90 11.04 -11.18
CA LYS A 213 9.11 12.02 -11.94
C LYS A 213 7.64 12.06 -11.52
N LEU A 214 7.16 11.09 -10.73
CA LEU A 214 5.76 10.98 -10.33
C LEU A 214 5.20 12.29 -9.71
N PRO A 215 5.93 13.02 -8.84
CA PRO A 215 5.42 14.29 -8.30
C PRO A 215 5.18 15.39 -9.34
N LYS A 216 5.78 15.30 -10.54
CA LYS A 216 5.49 16.23 -11.65
C LYS A 216 4.13 15.97 -12.28
N THR A 217 3.67 14.72 -12.23
CA THR A 217 2.39 14.28 -12.79
C THR A 217 1.27 14.29 -11.74
N ILE A 218 1.61 14.00 -10.49
CA ILE A 218 0.71 14.01 -9.32
C ILE A 218 1.35 14.90 -8.24
N PRO A 219 0.99 16.19 -8.16
CA PRO A 219 1.67 17.12 -7.23
C PRO A 219 1.56 16.77 -5.74
N THR A 220 0.56 15.95 -5.34
CA THR A 220 0.42 15.46 -3.97
C THR A 220 1.04 14.06 -3.76
N ALA A 221 1.81 13.57 -4.74
CA ALA A 221 2.59 12.36 -4.59
C ALA A 221 3.96 12.63 -3.96
N HIS A 222 4.44 11.67 -3.19
CA HIS A 222 5.72 11.70 -2.51
C HIS A 222 6.47 10.39 -2.74
N VAL A 223 7.70 10.50 -3.25
CA VAL A 223 8.57 9.35 -3.46
C VAL A 223 9.28 8.98 -2.16
N ILE A 224 9.28 7.69 -1.81
CA ILE A 224 9.92 7.16 -0.61
C ILE A 224 11.21 6.46 -1.03
N PRO A 225 12.38 6.95 -0.59
CA PRO A 225 13.65 6.44 -1.06
C PRO A 225 13.94 5.04 -0.53
N SER A 226 14.55 4.19 -1.38
CA SER A 226 14.93 2.81 -1.03
C SER A 226 16.42 2.62 -0.78
N GLU A 227 17.24 3.66 -0.94
CA GLU A 227 18.69 3.58 -0.72
C GLU A 227 19.01 3.01 0.68
N GLY A 228 19.85 1.98 0.73
CA GLY A 228 20.19 1.29 1.97
C GLY A 228 19.12 0.35 2.51
N CYS A 229 18.02 0.10 1.78
CA CYS A 229 17.06 -0.96 2.09
C CYS A 229 17.55 -2.27 1.47
N THR A 230 18.08 -3.15 2.30
CA THR A 230 18.79 -4.37 1.85
C THR A 230 17.89 -5.29 1.02
N ALA A 231 18.41 -5.69 -0.14
CA ALA A 231 17.77 -6.62 -1.07
C ALA A 231 18.08 -8.10 -0.74
N VAL A 232 17.19 -9.00 -1.12
CA VAL A 232 17.52 -10.43 -1.20
C VAL A 232 18.35 -10.72 -2.47
N PRO A 233 19.00 -11.90 -2.59
CA PRO A 233 19.85 -12.21 -3.74
C PRO A 233 19.17 -12.25 -5.12
N ASP A 234 17.84 -12.13 -5.19
CA ASP A 234 17.11 -12.03 -6.46
C ASP A 234 17.13 -10.63 -7.07
N HIS A 235 17.65 -9.63 -6.34
CA HIS A 235 17.77 -8.24 -6.78
C HIS A 235 16.43 -7.53 -7.09
N LEU A 236 15.30 -8.11 -6.69
CA LEU A 236 13.95 -7.60 -6.93
C LEU A 236 13.22 -7.30 -5.62
N HIS A 237 13.44 -8.12 -4.59
CA HIS A 237 12.71 -8.00 -3.32
C HIS A 237 13.62 -7.54 -2.20
N PHE A 238 13.02 -6.88 -1.21
CA PHE A 238 13.71 -6.51 0.02
C PHE A 238 13.79 -7.69 0.98
N THR A 239 14.83 -7.70 1.80
CA THR A 239 14.89 -8.53 3.02
C THR A 239 13.85 -8.06 4.03
N ALA A 240 13.62 -8.84 5.10
CA ALA A 240 12.80 -8.38 6.21
C ALA A 240 13.31 -7.03 6.76
N GLU A 241 14.63 -6.87 6.98
CA GLU A 241 15.25 -5.60 7.38
C GLU A 241 14.96 -4.47 6.37
N GLY A 242 15.10 -4.74 5.07
CA GLY A 242 14.80 -3.78 4.01
C GLY A 242 13.34 -3.29 4.06
N TYR A 243 12.38 -4.20 4.24
CA TYR A 243 10.96 -3.86 4.39
C TYR A 243 10.69 -3.03 5.65
N ARG A 244 11.34 -3.34 6.78
CA ARG A 244 11.21 -2.55 8.02
C ARG A 244 11.68 -1.12 7.81
N LYS A 245 12.88 -0.97 7.22
CA LYS A 245 13.49 0.33 6.96
C LYS A 245 12.65 1.15 5.97
N LEU A 246 12.19 0.52 4.89
CA LEU A 246 11.33 1.17 3.91
C LEU A 246 9.99 1.58 4.52
N GLY A 247 9.34 0.67 5.25
CA GLY A 247 8.08 0.95 5.96
C GLY A 247 8.19 2.10 6.96
N LYS A 248 9.30 2.17 7.71
CA LYS A 248 9.58 3.31 8.60
C LYS A 248 9.66 4.63 7.83
N ARG A 249 10.33 4.66 6.67
CA ARG A 249 10.41 5.87 5.82
C ARG A 249 9.06 6.30 5.28
N TYR A 250 8.21 5.36 4.87
CA TYR A 250 6.81 5.66 4.54
C TYR A 250 6.09 6.32 5.73
N GLY A 251 6.28 5.77 6.94
CA GLY A 251 5.65 6.27 8.16
C GLY A 251 6.10 7.67 8.54
N GLU A 252 7.42 7.91 8.56
CA GLU A 252 8.04 9.21 8.81
C GLU A 252 7.54 10.28 7.82
N LYS A 253 7.47 9.93 6.53
CA LYS A 253 6.94 10.85 5.51
C LYS A 253 5.48 11.19 5.78
N MET A 254 4.65 10.20 6.09
CA MET A 254 3.24 10.44 6.39
C MET A 254 3.02 11.27 7.64
N LEU A 255 3.78 11.01 8.72
CA LEU A 255 3.75 11.81 9.94
C LEU A 255 4.05 13.28 9.67
N ALA A 256 5.05 13.57 8.83
CA ALA A 256 5.36 14.93 8.42
C ALA A 256 4.19 15.61 7.69
N LEU A 257 3.52 14.89 6.78
CA LEU A 257 2.36 15.40 6.03
C LEU A 257 1.15 15.65 6.94
N LEU A 258 0.86 14.75 7.88
CA LEU A 258 -0.23 14.92 8.84
C LEU A 258 -0.01 16.13 9.76
N LYS A 259 1.25 16.39 10.17
CA LYS A 259 1.62 17.58 10.95
C LYS A 259 1.37 18.87 10.15
N ILE A 260 1.76 18.91 8.87
CA ILE A 260 1.53 20.07 7.99
C ILE A 260 0.02 20.31 7.83
N GLN A 261 -0.78 19.28 7.51
CA GLN A 261 -2.23 19.41 7.36
C GLN A 261 -2.90 19.97 8.64
N LYS A 262 -2.46 19.50 9.82
CA LYS A 262 -2.96 20.01 11.12
C LYS A 262 -2.62 21.48 11.32
N SER A 263 -1.46 21.95 10.87
CA SER A 263 -1.08 23.36 10.96
C SER A 263 -1.85 24.25 9.98
N SER A 264 -2.19 23.75 8.78
CA SER A 264 -2.97 24.49 7.78
C SER A 264 -4.48 24.51 8.05
N SER A 265 -4.95 23.75 9.04
CA SER A 265 -6.37 23.68 9.45
C SER A 265 -6.68 24.53 10.70
N LYS A 266 -5.67 25.21 11.25
CA LYS A 266 -5.81 26.20 12.33
C LYS A 266 -5.75 27.61 11.75
#